data_AF-A0A514WTI6-F1
#
_entry.id   AF-A0A514WTI6-F1
#
_cell.length_a   1.000
_cell.length_b   1.000
_cell.length_c   1.000
_cell.angle_alpha   90.00
_cell.angle_beta   90.00
_cell.angle_gamma   90.00
#
_symmetry.space_group_name_H-M   'P 1'
#
loop_
_entity.id
_entity.type
_entity.pdbx_description
1 polymer ?
#
loop_
_entity_poly.entity_id
_entity_poly.type
_entity_poly.pdbx_seq_one_letter_code
_entity_poly.pdbx_strand_id
1 'polypeptide(L)'
;MNDFKIQQIKAALKDLLKQKKMTYENVAEELECSVPTVKRILGDEELTLSRLLQFCEILDVNLTDLETMTKMTTEKAEKFTEAQEQFLAKNKGFLSYFIKLYENTPEQIAEKYKLNQRSTDKYLMGLEKHGLIKVNAKQKVKPAFKSIPPMGAGMLAKSYYENFIKSGADFFIQNISEGLYSAADLKKRGIRKGWSMNSVRVTEATYNAFIKEQEAAFEAFAKLGSYEEKTQPQEKLKTALVLQAFTIEENDYKGFEILERSLGDITNI
;
A
#
# COMPACT_ATOMS: atom_id res chain seq x y z
N MET A 1 13.17 24.80 -4.05
CA MET A 1 12.86 23.42 -4.51
C MET A 1 14.01 22.45 -4.22
N ASN A 2 15.28 22.87 -4.29
CA ASN A 2 16.46 22.06 -3.91
C ASN A 2 16.57 21.79 -2.39
N ASP A 3 16.29 22.78 -1.53
CA ASP A 3 16.44 22.60 -0.06
C ASP A 3 15.57 21.48 0.52
N PHE A 4 14.36 21.30 -0.02
CA PHE A 4 13.44 20.25 0.42
C PHE A 4 14.00 18.85 0.13
N LYS A 5 14.65 18.64 -1.03
CA LYS A 5 15.30 17.37 -1.37
C LYS A 5 16.52 17.09 -0.49
N ILE A 6 17.31 18.11 -0.18
CA ILE A 6 18.50 17.97 0.68
C ILE A 6 18.09 17.55 2.10
N GLN A 7 17.02 18.14 2.65
CA GLN A 7 16.53 17.76 3.98
C GLN A 7 15.99 16.31 4.02
N GLN A 8 15.39 15.83 2.93
CA GLN A 8 14.95 14.44 2.81
C GLN A 8 16.12 13.46 2.77
N ILE A 9 17.17 13.79 2.01
CA ILE A 9 18.40 12.99 1.97
C ILE A 9 19.02 12.90 3.36
N LYS A 10 19.13 14.02 4.10
CA LYS A 10 19.63 14.02 5.48
C LYS A 10 18.78 13.18 6.43
N ALA A 11 17.46 13.18 6.26
CA ALA A 11 16.56 12.34 7.05
C ALA A 11 16.79 10.85 6.75
N ALA A 12 16.89 10.47 5.48
CA ALA A 12 17.18 9.09 5.08
C ALA A 12 18.54 8.61 5.62
N LEU A 13 19.57 9.46 5.60
CA LEU A 13 20.87 9.17 6.20
C LEU A 13 20.77 8.92 7.72
N LYS A 14 19.98 9.73 8.45
CA LYS A 14 19.76 9.53 9.90
C LYS A 14 19.04 8.21 10.20
N ASP A 15 18.06 7.85 9.38
CA ASP A 15 17.32 6.60 9.54
C ASP A 15 18.23 5.38 9.26
N LEU A 16 19.09 5.46 8.25
CA LEU A 16 20.09 4.43 7.96
C LEU A 16 21.09 4.26 9.10
N LEU A 17 21.60 5.35 9.67
CA LEU A 17 22.47 5.29 10.86
C LEU A 17 21.79 4.56 12.01
N LYS A 18 20.50 4.87 12.27
CA LYS A 18 19.72 4.22 13.31
C LYS A 18 19.52 2.72 13.04
N GLN A 19 19.21 2.34 11.80
CA GLN A 19 19.03 0.94 11.39
C GLN A 19 20.33 0.14 11.54
N LYS A 20 21.46 0.73 11.17
CA LYS A 20 22.80 0.12 11.31
C LYS A 20 23.40 0.25 12.72
N LYS A 21 22.66 0.81 13.68
CA LYS A 21 23.11 1.08 15.06
C LYS A 21 24.42 1.88 15.13
N MET A 22 24.67 2.73 14.14
CA MET A 22 25.85 3.60 14.09
C MET A 22 25.57 4.90 14.83
N THR A 23 26.50 5.30 15.70
CA THR A 23 26.40 6.58 16.42
C THR A 23 27.07 7.70 15.63
N TYR A 24 26.83 8.96 16.02
CA TYR A 24 27.52 10.09 15.41
C TYR A 24 29.02 10.10 15.74
N GLU A 25 29.42 9.47 16.84
CA GLU A 25 30.81 9.20 17.20
C GLU A 25 31.46 8.27 16.18
N ASN A 26 30.80 7.17 15.80
CA ASN A 26 31.33 6.26 14.76
C ASN A 26 31.47 6.97 13.41
N VAL A 27 30.48 7.77 13.03
CA VAL A 27 30.54 8.54 11.78
C VAL A 27 31.65 9.60 11.82
N ALA A 28 31.86 10.23 12.96
CA ALA A 28 32.90 11.24 13.13
C ALA A 28 34.30 10.64 12.99
N GLU A 29 34.51 9.43 13.52
CA GLU A 29 35.73 8.65 13.39
C GLU A 29 36.02 8.30 11.92
N GLU A 30 35.04 7.73 11.22
CA GLU A 30 35.18 7.35 9.80
C GLU A 30 35.34 8.56 8.85
N LEU A 31 34.72 9.71 9.19
CA LEU A 31 34.85 10.95 8.40
C LEU A 31 36.07 11.80 8.79
N GLU A 32 36.89 11.34 9.75
CA GLU A 32 38.02 12.07 10.33
C GLU A 32 37.65 13.50 10.76
N CYS A 33 36.50 13.65 11.42
CA CYS A 33 35.98 14.95 11.84
C CYS A 33 35.41 14.93 13.26
N SER A 34 34.94 16.09 13.73
CA SER A 34 34.34 16.17 15.07
C SER A 34 32.85 15.78 15.05
N VAL A 35 32.34 15.20 16.14
CA VAL A 35 30.89 14.92 16.30
C VAL A 35 30.02 16.17 16.07
N PRO A 36 30.39 17.37 16.55
CA PRO A 36 29.69 18.60 16.18
C PRO A 36 29.64 18.84 14.66
N THR A 37 30.71 18.54 13.92
CA THR A 37 30.75 18.63 12.45
C THR A 37 29.73 17.68 11.82
N VAL A 38 29.67 16.42 12.26
CA VAL A 38 28.67 15.45 11.78
C VAL A 38 27.24 15.94 12.04
N LYS A 39 26.96 16.44 13.24
CA LYS A 39 25.65 17.02 13.61
C LYS A 39 25.29 18.22 12.74
N ARG A 40 26.27 19.05 12.39
CA ARG A 40 26.07 20.24 11.54
C ARG A 40 25.75 19.84 10.10
N ILE A 41 26.49 18.88 9.54
CA ILE A 41 26.26 18.33 8.18
C ILE A 41 24.87 17.67 8.06
N LEU A 42 24.49 16.86 9.06
CA LEU A 42 23.15 16.23 9.10
C LEU A 42 22.05 17.18 9.61
N GLY A 43 22.39 18.39 10.00
CA GLY A 43 21.50 19.44 10.49
C GLY A 43 21.21 20.47 9.42
N ASP A 44 21.53 21.73 9.70
CA ASP A 44 21.12 22.87 8.86
C ASP A 44 22.15 23.25 7.78
N GLU A 45 23.37 22.70 7.83
CA GLU A 45 24.43 23.03 6.86
C GLU A 45 24.17 22.44 5.47
N GLU A 46 24.64 23.09 4.41
CA GLU A 46 24.52 22.58 3.05
C GLU A 46 25.23 21.22 2.89
N LEU A 47 24.50 20.20 2.43
CA LEU A 47 25.07 18.87 2.19
C LEU A 47 25.66 18.82 0.79
N THR A 48 27.00 18.80 0.71
CA THR A 48 27.69 18.66 -0.57
C THR A 48 27.61 17.22 -1.10
N LEU A 49 27.72 17.05 -2.42
CA LEU A 49 27.71 15.72 -3.05
C LEU A 49 28.86 14.84 -2.56
N SER A 50 30.05 15.41 -2.34
CA SER A 50 31.20 14.69 -1.79
C SER A 50 30.91 14.16 -0.38
N ARG A 51 30.28 14.96 0.48
CA ARG A 51 29.88 14.50 1.82
C ARG A 51 28.81 13.43 1.73
N LEU A 52 27.80 13.60 0.88
CA LEU A 52 26.78 12.57 0.65
C LEU A 52 27.42 11.22 0.27
N LEU A 53 28.38 11.22 -0.68
CA LEU A 53 29.08 10.00 -1.09
C LEU A 53 29.88 9.34 0.04
N GLN A 54 30.53 10.12 0.91
CA GLN A 54 31.21 9.57 2.08
C GLN A 54 30.24 8.93 3.07
N PHE A 55 29.07 9.56 3.29
CA PHE A 55 28.01 8.94 4.10
C PHE A 55 27.49 7.65 3.48
N CYS A 56 27.33 7.60 2.15
CA CYS A 56 26.94 6.39 1.43
C CYS A 56 27.95 5.26 1.65
N GLU A 57 29.24 5.56 1.60
CA GLU A 57 30.33 4.61 1.79
C GLU A 57 30.34 4.02 3.21
N ILE A 58 30.26 4.89 4.23
CA ILE A 58 30.18 4.48 5.65
C ILE A 58 28.94 3.61 5.91
N LEU A 59 27.83 3.97 5.28
CA LEU A 59 26.56 3.27 5.44
C LEU A 59 26.42 2.07 4.51
N ASP A 60 27.40 1.76 3.65
CA ASP A 60 27.33 0.70 2.64
C ASP A 60 26.00 0.71 1.87
N VAL A 61 25.67 1.87 1.28
CA VAL A 61 24.49 2.10 0.44
C VAL A 61 24.90 2.87 -0.81
N ASN A 62 24.22 2.67 -1.93
CA ASN A 62 24.46 3.45 -3.13
C ASN A 62 23.47 4.63 -3.28
N LEU A 63 23.75 5.56 -4.20
CA LEU A 63 22.88 6.72 -4.44
C LEU A 63 21.47 6.35 -4.91
N THR A 64 21.32 5.24 -5.63
CA THR A 64 20.03 4.73 -6.11
C THR A 64 19.16 4.22 -4.95
N ASP A 65 19.78 3.60 -3.95
CA ASP A 65 19.11 3.16 -2.73
C ASP A 65 18.62 4.36 -1.93
N LEU A 66 19.45 5.39 -1.79
CA LEU A 66 19.08 6.67 -1.17
C LEU A 66 17.96 7.39 -1.94
N GLU A 67 17.98 7.35 -3.28
CA GLU A 67 16.90 7.91 -4.09
C GLU A 67 15.59 7.13 -3.88
N THR A 68 15.66 5.81 -3.76
CA THR A 68 14.50 4.94 -3.50
C THR A 68 13.92 5.17 -2.11
N MET A 69 14.79 5.27 -1.10
CA MET A 69 14.39 5.58 0.27
C MET A 69 13.81 6.99 0.37
N THR A 70 14.44 7.98 -0.25
CA THR A 70 13.89 9.34 -0.26
C THR A 70 12.58 9.41 -1.04
N LYS A 71 12.37 8.61 -2.11
CA LYS A 71 11.07 8.43 -2.78
C LYS A 71 10.01 7.82 -1.84
N MET A 72 10.36 6.77 -1.10
CA MET A 72 9.50 6.19 -0.06
C MET A 72 9.18 7.18 1.06
N THR A 73 10.13 8.06 1.43
CA THR A 73 9.93 9.11 2.44
C THR A 73 9.29 10.38 1.87
N THR A 74 9.28 10.58 0.53
CA THR A 74 8.61 11.73 -0.13
C THR A 74 7.10 11.60 -0.02
N GLU A 75 6.61 10.37 0.07
CA GLU A 75 5.27 10.08 0.53
C GLU A 75 5.31 9.90 2.05
N LYS A 76 5.28 11.00 2.81
CA LYS A 76 4.35 10.96 3.96
C LYS A 76 2.99 10.73 3.34
N ALA A 77 2.64 9.46 3.10
CA ALA A 77 1.37 9.07 2.54
C ALA A 77 0.33 9.84 3.34
N GLU A 78 -0.37 10.75 2.66
CA GLU A 78 -1.35 11.57 3.34
C GLU A 78 -2.29 10.59 4.04
N LYS A 79 -2.47 10.73 5.36
CA LYS A 79 -3.31 9.83 6.15
C LYS A 79 -4.66 10.48 6.34
N PHE A 80 -5.70 9.66 6.42
CA PHE A 80 -6.97 10.14 6.92
C PHE A 80 -6.81 10.60 8.37
N THR A 81 -7.46 11.71 8.70
CA THR A 81 -7.65 12.10 10.11
C THR A 81 -8.64 11.15 10.77
N GLU A 82 -8.61 11.03 12.10
CA GLU A 82 -9.55 10.18 12.83
C GLU A 82 -11.02 10.51 12.51
N ALA A 83 -11.36 11.80 12.39
CA ALA A 83 -12.70 12.25 12.01
C ALA A 83 -13.11 11.77 10.61
N GLN A 84 -12.17 11.81 9.65
CA GLN A 84 -12.38 11.29 8.30
C GLN A 84 -12.55 9.77 8.30
N GLU A 85 -11.71 9.05 9.07
CA GLU A 85 -11.83 7.59 9.21
C GLU A 85 -13.20 7.21 9.78
N GLN A 86 -13.64 7.86 10.86
CA GLN A 86 -14.95 7.59 11.46
C GLN A 86 -16.10 7.89 10.49
N PHE A 87 -16.04 9.00 9.76
CA PHE A 87 -17.04 9.36 8.77
C PHE A 87 -17.11 8.32 7.65
N LEU A 88 -15.97 7.99 7.05
CA LEU A 88 -15.89 7.05 5.93
C LEU A 88 -16.26 5.62 6.35
N ALA A 89 -15.88 5.19 7.55
CA ALA A 89 -16.22 3.87 8.09
C ALA A 89 -17.74 3.69 8.25
N LYS A 90 -18.44 4.74 8.69
CA LYS A 90 -19.90 4.74 8.86
C LYS A 90 -20.65 4.95 7.54
N ASN A 91 -20.01 5.56 6.54
CA ASN A 91 -20.63 5.98 5.29
C ASN A 91 -19.92 5.36 4.07
N LYS A 92 -20.01 4.04 3.90
CA LYS A 92 -19.29 3.28 2.86
C LYS A 92 -19.53 3.81 1.43
N GLY A 93 -20.73 4.31 1.12
CA GLY A 93 -21.03 4.94 -0.16
C GLY A 93 -20.18 6.18 -0.46
N PHE A 94 -19.85 6.98 0.57
CA PHE A 94 -18.99 8.14 0.44
C PHE A 94 -17.54 7.75 0.19
N LEU A 95 -17.05 6.67 0.82
CA LEU A 95 -15.72 6.12 0.53
C LEU A 95 -15.61 5.67 -0.93
N SER A 96 -16.60 4.92 -1.41
CA SER A 96 -16.63 4.44 -2.80
C SER A 96 -16.68 5.60 -3.79
N TYR A 97 -17.54 6.60 -3.55
CA TYR A 97 -17.62 7.80 -4.39
C TYR A 97 -16.30 8.58 -4.39
N PHE A 98 -15.69 8.78 -3.21
CA PHE A 98 -14.40 9.47 -3.05
C PHE A 98 -13.28 8.79 -3.83
N ILE A 99 -13.14 7.46 -3.72
CA ILE A 99 -12.13 6.69 -4.47
C ILE A 99 -12.34 6.86 -5.99
N LYS A 100 -13.59 6.87 -6.45
CA LYS A 100 -13.88 7.03 -7.89
C LYS A 100 -13.54 8.42 -8.45
N LEU A 101 -13.47 9.45 -7.60
CA LEU A 101 -13.06 10.79 -8.04
C LEU A 101 -11.59 10.90 -8.46
N TYR A 102 -10.76 9.86 -8.23
CA TYR A 102 -9.38 9.82 -8.74
C TYR A 102 -9.31 9.50 -10.23
N GLU A 103 -10.29 8.79 -10.76
CA GLU A 103 -10.31 8.31 -12.15
C GLU A 103 -11.46 8.95 -12.95
N ASN A 104 -12.48 9.48 -12.29
CA ASN A 104 -13.73 9.91 -12.91
C ASN A 104 -14.19 11.28 -12.41
N THR A 105 -14.87 12.03 -13.27
CA THR A 105 -15.59 13.26 -12.86
C THR A 105 -16.90 12.91 -12.15
N PRO A 106 -17.49 13.81 -11.35
CA PRO A 106 -18.80 13.60 -10.73
C PRO A 106 -19.89 13.19 -11.74
N GLU A 107 -19.85 13.74 -12.94
CA GLU A 107 -20.80 13.45 -14.02
C GLU A 107 -20.62 12.02 -14.55
N GLN A 108 -19.38 11.59 -14.78
CA GLN A 108 -19.07 10.21 -15.20
C GLN A 108 -19.49 9.20 -14.15
N ILE A 109 -19.30 9.52 -12.86
CA ILE A 109 -19.78 8.68 -11.76
C ILE A 109 -21.32 8.66 -11.76
N ALA A 110 -21.97 9.81 -11.89
CA ALA A 110 -23.43 9.88 -11.90
C ALA A 110 -24.04 9.07 -13.06
N GLU A 111 -23.47 9.16 -14.26
CA GLU A 111 -23.88 8.36 -15.42
C GLU A 111 -23.70 6.87 -15.16
N LYS A 112 -22.49 6.46 -14.74
CA LYS A 112 -22.15 5.04 -14.49
C LYS A 112 -23.04 4.39 -13.43
N TYR A 113 -23.36 5.12 -12.36
CA TYR A 113 -24.14 4.62 -11.23
C TYR A 113 -25.60 5.06 -11.25
N LYS A 114 -26.06 5.69 -12.35
CA LYS A 114 -27.43 6.20 -12.54
C LYS A 114 -27.90 7.10 -11.37
N LEU A 115 -27.01 7.95 -10.88
CA LEU A 115 -27.31 8.89 -9.80
C LEU A 115 -28.07 10.10 -10.35
N ASN A 116 -29.13 10.51 -9.63
CA ASN A 116 -29.74 11.81 -9.88
C ASN A 116 -28.88 12.94 -9.28
N GLN A 117 -29.14 14.18 -9.72
CA GLN A 117 -28.39 15.36 -9.28
C GLN A 117 -28.35 15.51 -7.75
N ARG A 118 -29.50 15.31 -7.08
CA ARG A 118 -29.60 15.43 -5.62
C ARG A 118 -28.68 14.45 -4.88
N SER A 119 -28.55 13.22 -5.38
CA SER A 119 -27.64 12.23 -4.82
C SER A 119 -26.18 12.62 -5.04
N THR A 120 -25.83 13.09 -6.24
CA THR A 120 -24.50 13.62 -6.55
C THR A 120 -24.12 14.77 -5.62
N ASP A 121 -25.00 15.75 -5.46
CA ASP A 121 -24.79 16.90 -4.58
C ASP A 121 -24.58 16.45 -3.13
N LYS A 122 -25.37 15.48 -2.65
CA LYS A 122 -25.24 14.92 -1.30
C LYS A 122 -23.87 14.29 -1.06
N TYR A 123 -23.34 13.54 -2.03
CA TYR A 123 -21.99 12.98 -1.93
C TYR A 123 -20.94 14.07 -1.88
N LEU A 124 -21.00 15.03 -2.80
CA LEU A 124 -20.04 16.12 -2.88
C LEU A 124 -20.03 16.97 -1.60
N MET A 125 -21.20 17.43 -1.14
CA MET A 125 -21.31 18.23 0.09
C MET A 125 -20.79 17.49 1.33
N GLY A 126 -21.09 16.19 1.46
CA GLY A 126 -20.60 15.41 2.59
C GLY A 126 -19.09 15.18 2.55
N LEU A 127 -18.50 14.97 1.37
CA LEU A 127 -17.05 14.85 1.22
C LEU A 127 -16.34 16.20 1.46
N GLU A 128 -16.89 17.30 0.96
CA GLU A 128 -16.34 18.65 1.12
C GLU A 128 -16.34 19.06 2.59
N LYS A 129 -17.45 18.81 3.30
CA LYS A 129 -17.57 19.08 4.74
C LYS A 129 -16.47 18.41 5.58
N HIS A 130 -15.99 17.25 5.16
CA HIS A 130 -14.92 16.51 5.85
C HIS A 130 -13.53 16.77 5.27
N GLY A 131 -13.38 17.75 4.37
CA GLY A 131 -12.11 18.10 3.75
C GLY A 131 -11.53 17.01 2.85
N LEU A 132 -12.36 16.09 2.36
CA LEU A 132 -11.93 14.97 1.50
C LEU A 132 -11.84 15.39 0.03
N ILE A 133 -12.57 16.43 -0.38
CA ILE A 133 -12.51 17.00 -1.72
C ILE A 133 -12.35 18.52 -1.63
N LYS A 134 -11.91 19.11 -2.74
CA LYS A 134 -11.84 20.56 -2.94
C LYS A 134 -12.64 20.91 -4.20
N VAL A 135 -13.47 21.94 -4.10
CA VAL A 135 -14.15 22.54 -5.24
C VAL A 135 -13.37 23.80 -5.63
N ASN A 136 -12.97 23.91 -6.90
CA ASN A 136 -12.29 25.11 -7.38
C ASN A 136 -13.27 26.15 -7.90
N ALA A 137 -12.78 27.37 -8.17
CA ALA A 137 -13.59 28.50 -8.66
C ALA A 137 -14.33 28.23 -9.99
N LYS A 138 -14.02 27.14 -10.70
CA LYS A 138 -14.72 26.70 -11.93
C LYS A 138 -15.67 25.53 -11.67
N GLN A 139 -16.07 25.29 -10.42
CA GLN A 139 -16.90 24.16 -9.98
C GLN A 139 -16.31 22.78 -10.29
N LYS A 140 -15.00 22.68 -10.53
CA LYS A 140 -14.37 21.36 -10.70
C LYS A 140 -14.03 20.79 -9.34
N VAL A 141 -14.56 19.60 -9.10
CA VAL A 141 -14.28 18.78 -7.92
C VAL A 141 -12.96 18.03 -8.11
N LYS A 142 -12.11 18.03 -7.10
CA LYS A 142 -10.93 17.16 -7.04
C LYS A 142 -10.76 16.56 -5.63
N PRO A 143 -10.21 15.34 -5.51
CA PRO A 143 -9.75 14.83 -4.22
C PRO A 143 -8.80 15.83 -3.52
N ALA A 144 -8.89 15.92 -2.21
CA ALA A 144 -8.02 16.80 -1.41
C ALA A 144 -6.59 16.27 -1.32
N PHE A 145 -6.41 14.98 -1.60
CA PHE A 145 -5.16 14.23 -1.52
C PHE A 145 -4.63 13.90 -2.92
N LYS A 146 -3.31 13.78 -3.07
CA LYS A 146 -2.65 13.48 -4.35
C LYS A 146 -2.88 12.05 -4.82
N SER A 147 -2.83 11.12 -3.89
CA SER A 147 -3.16 9.70 -4.06
C SER A 147 -4.19 9.30 -3.00
N ILE A 148 -4.79 8.12 -3.14
CA ILE A 148 -5.72 7.61 -2.12
C ILE A 148 -4.89 7.36 -0.85
N PRO A 149 -5.22 8.00 0.30
CA PRO A 149 -4.59 7.69 1.57
C PRO A 149 -4.66 6.18 1.88
N PRO A 150 -3.60 5.59 2.47
CA PRO A 150 -3.72 4.24 3.01
C PRO A 150 -4.85 4.21 4.05
N MET A 151 -5.61 3.11 4.07
CA MET A 151 -6.77 2.96 4.98
C MET A 151 -6.40 3.00 6.46
N GLY A 152 -5.10 2.89 6.78
CA GLY A 152 -4.56 2.93 8.14
C GLY A 152 -4.76 1.60 8.88
N ALA A 153 -4.73 1.67 10.21
CA ALA A 153 -5.04 0.54 11.10
C ALA A 153 -6.29 0.83 11.97
N GLY A 154 -6.98 1.96 11.72
CA GLY A 154 -8.13 2.41 12.48
C GLY A 154 -9.45 1.75 12.09
N MET A 155 -10.57 2.34 12.52
CA MET A 155 -11.92 1.81 12.26
C MET A 155 -12.25 1.71 10.77
N LEU A 156 -11.76 2.65 9.96
CA LEU A 156 -11.93 2.63 8.51
C LEU A 156 -11.30 1.38 7.91
N ALA A 157 -10.05 1.11 8.25
CA ALA A 157 -9.34 -0.10 7.82
C ALA A 157 -10.11 -1.36 8.19
N LYS A 158 -10.50 -1.51 9.47
CA LYS A 158 -11.24 -2.69 9.93
C LYS A 158 -12.51 -2.94 9.12
N SER A 159 -13.35 -1.91 8.99
CA SER A 159 -14.60 -1.99 8.23
C SER A 159 -14.33 -2.27 6.75
N TYR A 160 -13.36 -1.60 6.13
CA TYR A 160 -13.01 -1.76 4.73
C TYR A 160 -12.50 -3.17 4.42
N TYR A 161 -11.46 -3.63 5.14
CA TYR A 161 -10.85 -4.94 4.92
C TYR A 161 -11.82 -6.08 5.20
N GLU A 162 -12.68 -5.98 6.22
CA GLU A 162 -13.69 -7.01 6.48
C GLU A 162 -14.63 -7.19 5.28
N ASN A 163 -15.15 -6.09 4.71
CA ASN A 163 -16.02 -6.21 3.53
C ASN A 163 -15.23 -6.66 2.29
N PHE A 164 -14.00 -6.17 2.13
CA PHE A 164 -13.16 -6.52 0.99
C PHE A 164 -12.81 -8.01 0.98
N ILE A 165 -12.46 -8.57 2.14
CA ILE A 165 -12.20 -10.01 2.32
C ILE A 165 -13.46 -10.82 2.02
N LYS A 166 -14.63 -10.41 2.55
CA LYS A 166 -15.90 -11.11 2.30
C LYS A 166 -16.28 -11.10 0.82
N SER A 167 -16.30 -9.93 0.19
CA SER A 167 -16.62 -9.80 -1.24
C SER A 167 -15.60 -10.52 -2.12
N GLY A 168 -14.32 -10.51 -1.74
CA GLY A 168 -13.27 -11.26 -2.42
C GLY A 168 -13.51 -12.76 -2.33
N ALA A 169 -13.79 -13.28 -1.12
CA ALA A 169 -14.15 -14.68 -0.91
C ALA A 169 -15.37 -15.07 -1.74
N ASP A 170 -16.45 -14.28 -1.74
CA ASP A 170 -17.64 -14.53 -2.55
C ASP A 170 -17.30 -14.60 -4.05
N PHE A 171 -16.48 -13.65 -4.55
CA PHE A 171 -16.03 -13.66 -5.93
C PHE A 171 -15.25 -14.94 -6.27
N PHE A 172 -14.31 -15.35 -5.42
CA PHE A 172 -13.51 -16.56 -5.67
C PHE A 172 -14.33 -17.84 -5.52
N ILE A 173 -15.27 -17.91 -4.58
CA ILE A 173 -16.23 -19.02 -4.48
C ILE A 173 -16.98 -19.15 -5.81
N GLN A 174 -17.53 -18.06 -6.35
CA GLN A 174 -18.26 -18.10 -7.62
C GLN A 174 -17.37 -18.44 -8.82
N ASN A 175 -16.12 -17.94 -8.86
CA ASN A 175 -15.30 -17.98 -10.08
C ASN A 175 -14.23 -19.08 -10.12
N ILE A 176 -13.86 -19.62 -8.95
CA ILE A 176 -12.84 -20.66 -8.78
C ILE A 176 -13.47 -21.98 -8.36
N SER A 177 -14.42 -22.01 -7.42
CA SER A 177 -14.96 -23.29 -6.92
C SER A 177 -15.59 -24.13 -8.04
N GLU A 178 -16.29 -23.49 -8.99
CA GLU A 178 -16.85 -24.15 -10.18
C GLU A 178 -15.77 -24.63 -11.18
N GLY A 179 -14.59 -24.00 -11.19
CA GLY A 179 -13.49 -24.29 -12.12
C GLY A 179 -12.46 -25.30 -11.61
N LEU A 180 -12.44 -25.61 -10.30
CA LEU A 180 -11.49 -26.56 -9.71
C LEU A 180 -11.83 -28.02 -10.05
N TYR A 181 -13.09 -28.33 -10.38
CA TYR A 181 -13.57 -29.71 -10.56
C TYR A 181 -13.56 -30.24 -12.00
N SER A 182 -13.20 -29.42 -12.98
CA SER A 182 -13.14 -29.84 -14.37
C SER A 182 -11.77 -30.47 -14.69
N ALA A 183 -11.73 -31.81 -14.77
CA ALA A 183 -10.54 -32.54 -15.24
C ALA A 183 -10.08 -32.11 -16.65
N ALA A 184 -10.95 -31.47 -17.42
CA ALA A 184 -10.64 -30.89 -18.73
C ALA A 184 -9.79 -29.61 -18.64
N ASP A 185 -9.88 -28.84 -17.56
CA ASP A 185 -9.11 -27.60 -17.39
C ASP A 185 -7.70 -27.85 -16.84
N LEU A 186 -7.48 -28.94 -16.09
CA LEU A 186 -6.14 -29.36 -15.65
C LEU A 186 -5.18 -29.69 -16.83
N LYS A 187 -5.73 -30.08 -17.99
CA LYS A 187 -4.96 -30.41 -19.21
C LYS A 187 -4.70 -29.20 -20.13
N LYS A 188 -5.37 -28.06 -19.95
CA LYS A 188 -5.16 -26.87 -20.79
C LYS A 188 -3.92 -26.11 -20.33
N ARG A 189 -3.01 -25.80 -21.27
CA ARG A 189 -1.82 -24.93 -21.06
C ARG A 189 -2.18 -23.42 -20.98
N GLY A 190 -3.32 -23.08 -20.36
CA GLY A 190 -3.80 -21.71 -20.20
C GLY A 190 -3.57 -21.16 -18.79
N ILE A 191 -4.08 -19.94 -18.53
CA ILE A 191 -4.07 -19.33 -17.19
C ILE A 191 -4.85 -20.25 -16.24
N ARG A 192 -4.15 -20.88 -15.29
CA ARG A 192 -4.77 -21.76 -14.31
C ARG A 192 -5.53 -20.90 -13.30
N LYS A 193 -6.85 -21.10 -13.22
CA LYS A 193 -7.62 -20.67 -12.05
C LYS A 193 -7.26 -21.61 -10.91
N GLY A 194 -7.03 -21.08 -9.72
CA GLY A 194 -6.66 -21.90 -8.58
C GLY A 194 -6.67 -21.13 -7.28
N TRP A 195 -6.79 -21.88 -6.19
CA TRP A 195 -6.63 -21.41 -4.83
C TRP A 195 -5.58 -22.31 -4.16
N SER A 196 -4.71 -21.72 -3.34
CA SER A 196 -3.79 -22.47 -2.51
C SER A 196 -3.69 -21.85 -1.13
N MET A 197 -3.59 -22.69 -0.11
CA MET A 197 -3.35 -22.31 1.26
C MET A 197 -2.21 -23.20 1.77
N ASN A 198 -1.16 -22.58 2.29
CA ASN A 198 0.02 -23.30 2.80
C ASN A 198 0.29 -22.81 4.23
N SER A 199 0.47 -23.74 5.16
CA SER A 199 0.91 -23.46 6.52
C SER A 199 2.35 -23.96 6.69
N VAL A 200 3.25 -23.08 7.13
CA VAL A 200 4.65 -23.42 7.41
C VAL A 200 5.07 -22.81 8.74
N ARG A 201 5.83 -23.56 9.54
CA ARG A 201 6.43 -23.02 10.77
C ARG A 201 7.72 -22.30 10.40
N VAL A 202 7.80 -21.03 10.74
CA VAL A 202 8.94 -20.15 10.42
C VAL A 202 9.21 -19.20 11.59
N THR A 203 10.40 -18.61 11.60
CA THR A 203 10.70 -17.51 12.53
C THR A 203 10.05 -16.22 12.06
N GLU A 204 9.83 -15.27 12.97
CA GLU A 204 9.36 -13.91 12.63
C GLU A 204 10.31 -13.23 11.61
N ALA A 205 11.62 -13.41 11.76
CA ALA A 205 12.61 -12.86 10.83
C ALA A 205 12.44 -13.44 9.40
N THR A 206 12.24 -14.75 9.28
CA THR A 206 11.96 -15.41 7.99
C THR A 206 10.63 -14.94 7.40
N TYR A 207 9.59 -14.80 8.24
CA TYR A 207 8.29 -14.30 7.82
C TYR A 207 8.38 -12.86 7.28
N ASN A 208 9.04 -11.96 8.00
CA ASN A 208 9.23 -10.58 7.57
C ASN A 208 10.02 -10.47 6.25
N ALA A 209 11.03 -11.32 6.06
CA ALA A 209 11.77 -11.39 4.80
C ALA A 209 10.87 -11.84 3.63
N PHE A 210 10.02 -12.85 3.85
CA PHE A 210 9.05 -13.32 2.85
C PHE A 210 8.00 -12.24 2.50
N ILE A 211 7.47 -11.52 3.49
CA ILE A 211 6.52 -10.42 3.25
C ILE A 211 7.15 -9.33 2.39
N LYS A 212 8.41 -8.95 2.67
CA LYS A 212 9.13 -7.95 1.87
C LYS A 212 9.31 -8.38 0.41
N GLU A 213 9.63 -9.65 0.17
CA GLU A 213 9.77 -10.19 -1.19
C GLU A 213 8.42 -10.20 -1.93
N GLN A 214 7.34 -10.59 -1.25
CA GLN A 214 5.99 -10.52 -1.81
C GLN A 214 5.60 -9.09 -2.18
N GLU A 215 5.80 -8.13 -1.28
CA GLU A 215 5.51 -6.71 -1.55
C GLU A 215 6.26 -6.21 -2.78
N ALA A 216 7.55 -6.54 -2.91
CA ALA A 216 8.35 -6.17 -4.07
C ALA A 216 7.82 -6.82 -5.37
N ALA A 217 7.41 -8.09 -5.33
CA ALA A 217 6.83 -8.78 -6.48
C ALA A 217 5.49 -8.14 -6.90
N PHE A 218 4.63 -7.79 -5.95
CA PHE A 218 3.37 -7.09 -6.22
C PHE A 218 3.58 -5.69 -6.77
N GLU A 219 4.54 -4.93 -6.24
CA GLU A 219 4.88 -3.60 -6.75
C GLU A 219 5.38 -3.69 -8.21
N ALA A 220 6.23 -4.68 -8.51
CA ALA A 220 6.69 -4.94 -9.87
C ALA A 220 5.53 -5.29 -10.81
N PHE A 221 4.61 -6.16 -10.38
CA PHE A 221 3.41 -6.51 -11.14
C PHE A 221 2.49 -5.29 -11.39
N ALA A 222 2.27 -4.46 -10.38
CA ALA A 222 1.45 -3.25 -10.49
C ALA A 222 2.06 -2.21 -11.46
N LYS A 223 3.39 -2.06 -11.46
CA LYS A 223 4.13 -1.21 -12.42
C LYS A 223 3.94 -1.69 -13.86
N LEU A 224 4.01 -3.01 -14.08
CA LEU A 224 3.75 -3.61 -15.40
C LEU A 224 2.32 -3.34 -15.86
N GLY A 225 1.32 -3.57 -14.99
CA GLY A 225 -0.07 -3.29 -15.30
C GLY A 225 -0.31 -1.82 -15.68
N SER A 226 0.27 -0.88 -14.93
CA SER A 226 0.18 0.56 -15.21
C SER A 226 0.82 0.96 -16.54
N TYR A 227 1.84 0.24 -16.98
CA TYR A 227 2.48 0.42 -18.27
C TYR A 227 1.63 -0.17 -19.40
N GLU A 228 1.10 -1.39 -19.24
CA GLU A 228 0.24 -2.04 -20.23
C GLU A 228 -1.05 -1.27 -20.47
N GLU A 229 -1.67 -0.72 -19.42
CA GLU A 229 -2.88 0.11 -19.55
C GLU A 229 -2.68 1.33 -20.47
N LYS A 230 -1.45 1.87 -20.53
CA LYS A 230 -1.10 3.03 -21.38
C LYS A 230 -0.64 2.65 -22.79
N THR A 231 -0.22 1.41 -22.99
CA THR A 231 0.50 1.00 -24.21
C THR A 231 -0.22 -0.06 -25.02
N GLN A 232 -1.15 -0.81 -24.42
CA GLN A 232 -1.88 -1.88 -25.08
C GLN A 232 -3.30 -1.44 -25.48
N PRO A 233 -3.84 -1.98 -26.58
CA PRO A 233 -5.25 -1.82 -26.93
C PRO A 233 -6.18 -2.35 -25.83
N GLN A 234 -7.28 -1.66 -25.57
CA GLN A 234 -8.22 -1.97 -24.49
C GLN A 234 -8.80 -3.39 -24.61
N GLU A 235 -9.03 -3.88 -25.82
CA GLU A 235 -9.56 -5.22 -26.10
C GLU A 235 -8.60 -6.37 -25.72
N LYS A 236 -7.31 -6.07 -25.55
CA LYS A 236 -6.31 -7.06 -25.11
C LYS A 236 -6.13 -7.10 -23.61
N LEU A 237 -6.54 -6.03 -22.91
CA LEU A 237 -6.39 -5.92 -21.47
C LEU A 237 -7.35 -6.87 -20.75
N LYS A 238 -6.85 -7.46 -19.66
CA LYS A 238 -7.64 -8.29 -18.73
C LYS A 238 -7.45 -7.76 -17.33
N THR A 239 -8.48 -7.86 -16.51
CA THR A 239 -8.37 -7.57 -15.07
C THR A 239 -7.96 -8.83 -14.33
N ALA A 240 -6.74 -8.84 -13.80
CA ALA A 240 -6.30 -9.86 -12.87
C ALA A 240 -6.73 -9.45 -11.46
N LEU A 241 -7.44 -10.34 -10.75
CA LEU A 241 -7.71 -10.19 -9.33
C LEU A 241 -6.82 -11.16 -8.56
N VAL A 242 -5.99 -10.62 -7.67
CA VAL A 242 -5.14 -11.39 -6.77
C VAL A 242 -5.48 -10.96 -5.35
N LEU A 243 -5.94 -11.90 -4.53
CA LEU A 243 -6.16 -11.68 -3.10
C LEU A 243 -5.11 -12.49 -2.35
N GLN A 244 -4.38 -11.79 -1.49
CA GLN A 244 -3.36 -12.36 -0.64
C GLN A 244 -3.63 -11.92 0.79
N ALA A 245 -3.69 -12.87 1.70
CA ALA A 245 -3.87 -12.62 3.13
C ALA A 245 -2.85 -13.48 3.87
N PHE A 246 -2.12 -12.86 4.79
CA PHE A 246 -1.12 -13.51 5.60
C PHE A 246 -1.24 -13.06 7.06
N THR A 247 -0.95 -13.99 7.95
CA THR A 247 -0.75 -13.72 9.38
C THR A 247 0.37 -14.63 9.87
N ILE A 248 1.00 -14.22 10.97
CA ILE A 248 1.86 -15.08 11.78
C ILE A 248 1.29 -15.05 13.19
N GLU A 249 1.11 -16.23 13.78
CA GLU A 249 0.53 -16.40 15.11
C GLU A 249 1.45 -17.31 15.92
N GLU A 250 1.27 -17.29 17.24
CA GLU A 250 1.97 -18.21 18.13
C GLU A 250 1.68 -19.67 17.77
N ASN A 251 2.64 -20.55 18.06
CA ASN A 251 2.54 -21.97 17.70
C ASN A 251 1.32 -22.68 18.34
N ASP A 252 0.83 -22.19 19.46
CA ASP A 252 -0.32 -22.72 20.22
C ASP A 252 -1.61 -21.93 19.97
N TYR A 253 -1.64 -21.06 18.95
CA TYR A 253 -2.82 -20.29 18.60
C TYR A 253 -3.97 -21.18 18.13
N LYS A 254 -5.01 -21.28 18.96
CA LYS A 254 -6.20 -22.13 18.71
C LYS A 254 -7.08 -21.65 17.56
N GLY A 255 -6.88 -20.43 17.04
CA GLY A 255 -7.70 -19.91 15.95
C GLY A 255 -7.55 -20.70 14.64
N PHE A 256 -6.49 -21.50 14.48
CA PHE A 256 -6.32 -22.39 13.33
C PHE A 256 -7.36 -23.52 13.27
N GLU A 257 -8.04 -23.86 14.38
CA GLU A 257 -9.10 -24.88 14.41
C GLU A 257 -10.22 -24.58 13.40
N ILE A 258 -10.49 -23.29 13.11
CA ILE A 258 -11.51 -22.88 12.13
C ILE A 258 -11.17 -23.43 10.74
N LEU A 259 -9.88 -23.49 10.39
CA LEU A 259 -9.42 -24.02 9.11
C LEU A 259 -9.48 -25.55 9.09
N GLU A 260 -9.16 -26.22 10.20
CA GLU A 260 -9.22 -27.68 10.30
C GLU A 260 -10.65 -28.21 10.11
N ARG A 261 -11.63 -27.54 10.73
CA ARG A 261 -13.06 -27.90 10.60
C ARG A 261 -13.63 -27.64 9.21
N SER A 262 -12.93 -26.92 8.34
CA SER A 262 -13.38 -26.69 6.95
C SER A 262 -13.51 -27.98 6.13
N LEU A 263 -12.83 -29.06 6.56
CA LEU A 263 -12.91 -30.39 5.94
C LEU A 263 -13.94 -31.31 6.63
N GLY A 264 -14.67 -30.80 7.63
CA GLY A 264 -15.57 -31.57 8.48
C GLY A 264 -14.99 -31.85 9.87
N ASP A 265 -15.86 -32.14 10.82
CA ASP A 265 -15.45 -32.47 12.20
C ASP A 265 -15.04 -33.95 12.30
N ILE A 266 -13.92 -34.20 12.98
CA ILE A 266 -13.53 -35.57 13.36
C ILE A 266 -14.28 -35.91 14.65
N THR A 267 -15.36 -36.68 14.52
CA THR A 267 -16.14 -37.20 15.65
C THR A 267 -15.98 -38.71 15.75
N ASN A 268 -16.16 -39.27 16.96
CA ASN A 268 -16.36 -40.72 17.07
C ASN A 268 -17.58 -41.11 16.24
N ILE A 269 -17.43 -42.13 15.40
CA ILE A 269 -18.45 -42.66 14.50
C ILE A 269 -19.09 -43.90 15.13
#